data_AF-A0A519KS76-F1
#
_entry.id   AF-A0A519KS76-F1
#
_cell.length_a   1.000
_cell.length_b   1.000
_cell.length_c   1.000
_cell.angle_alpha   90.00
_cell.angle_beta   90.00
_cell.angle_gamma   90.00
#
_symmetry.space_group_name_H-M   'P 1'
#
loop_
_entity.id
_entity.type
_entity.pdbx_description
1 polymer ?
#
loop_
_entity_poly.entity_id
_entity_poly.type
_entity_poly.pdbx_seq_one_letter_code
_entity_poly.pdbx_strand_id
1 'polypeptide(L)'
;GVVLSTGMTDTTFETWVLENFTQMETLYLMQANSAYPTPQHDCHVAVVRHYHELSLKYPKVVPAFSSHDFGWFGSALAAAAGARMIEKHVKLGNTEWAHFDAVAVDLTTPAFKEYVDKIREAEVVLGSAEKKVNESEHHKYFRPKANAS
;
A
#
# COMPACT_ATOMS: atom_id res chain seq x y z
N GLY A 1 -8.79 15.76 7.31
CA GLY A 1 -8.44 14.43 7.85
C GLY A 1 -7.08 14.49 8.51
N VAL A 2 -6.75 13.48 9.32
CA VAL A 2 -5.44 13.28 9.94
C VAL A 2 -4.76 12.08 9.28
N VAL A 3 -3.46 12.17 9.03
CA VAL A 3 -2.63 11.05 8.56
C VAL A 3 -1.66 10.71 9.68
N LEU A 4 -1.70 9.47 10.17
CA LEU A 4 -1.00 9.07 11.39
C LEU A 4 -0.32 7.70 11.18
N SER A 5 1.01 7.73 11.13
CA SER A 5 1.85 6.53 11.07
C SER A 5 2.05 5.93 12.47
N THR A 6 2.06 4.59 12.54
CA THR A 6 2.13 3.82 13.78
C THR A 6 3.47 3.11 13.99
N GLY A 7 4.54 3.53 13.29
CA GLY A 7 5.88 2.98 13.47
C GLY A 7 6.43 3.23 14.88
N MET A 8 7.12 2.23 15.45
CA MET A 8 7.57 2.22 16.86
C MET A 8 6.43 2.36 17.88
N THR A 9 5.23 1.93 17.54
CA THR A 9 4.08 1.90 18.46
C THR A 9 3.47 0.50 18.51
N ASP A 10 2.51 0.31 19.41
CA ASP A 10 1.81 -0.96 19.62
C ASP A 10 0.28 -0.74 19.70
N THR A 11 -0.44 -1.80 20.09
CA THR A 11 -1.90 -1.78 20.23
C THR A 11 -2.41 -0.82 21.31
N THR A 12 -1.59 -0.44 22.30
CA THR A 12 -1.94 0.56 23.31
C THR A 12 -2.08 1.92 22.66
N PHE A 13 -1.11 2.29 21.82
CA PHE A 13 -1.14 3.55 21.07
C PHE A 13 -2.29 3.56 20.05
N GLU A 14 -2.51 2.45 19.32
CA GLU A 14 -3.65 2.31 18.42
C GLU A 14 -4.98 2.60 19.14
N THR A 15 -5.20 1.97 20.29
CA THR A 15 -6.42 2.18 21.09
C THR A 15 -6.56 3.63 21.50
N TRP A 16 -5.48 4.24 22.02
CA TRP A 16 -5.48 5.64 22.40
C TRP A 16 -5.81 6.57 21.23
N VAL A 17 -5.26 6.31 20.03
CA VAL A 17 -5.58 7.07 18.82
C VAL A 17 -7.08 6.97 18.50
N LEU A 18 -7.65 5.77 18.50
CA LEU A 18 -9.07 5.56 18.19
C LEU A 18 -10.01 6.25 19.19
N GLU A 19 -9.60 6.35 20.46
CA GLU A 19 -10.38 7.01 21.53
C GLU A 19 -10.26 8.54 21.51
N ASN A 20 -9.12 9.09 21.09
CA ASN A 20 -8.84 10.52 21.20
C ASN A 20 -9.04 11.26 19.88
N PHE A 21 -8.78 10.61 18.75
CA PHE A 21 -9.04 11.16 17.42
C PHE A 21 -10.48 10.80 17.05
N THR A 22 -11.44 11.51 17.61
CA THR A 22 -12.88 11.27 17.34
C THR A 22 -13.55 12.41 16.57
N GLN A 23 -12.94 13.60 16.55
CA GLN A 23 -13.53 14.80 15.94
C GLN A 23 -13.12 15.04 14.48
N MET A 24 -12.16 14.30 13.94
CA MET A 24 -11.80 14.36 12.52
C MET A 24 -12.85 13.67 11.65
N GLU A 25 -12.91 14.05 10.37
CA GLU A 25 -13.75 13.37 9.38
C GLU A 25 -13.11 12.08 8.85
N THR A 26 -11.78 12.05 8.81
CA THR A 26 -10.99 10.93 8.27
C THR A 26 -9.69 10.81 9.04
N LEU A 27 -9.32 9.59 9.40
CA LEU A 27 -8.05 9.21 10.00
C LEU A 27 -7.40 8.13 9.12
N TYR A 28 -6.35 8.48 8.39
CA TYR A 28 -5.52 7.51 7.69
C TYR A 28 -4.58 6.88 8.72
N LEU A 29 -4.88 5.67 9.13
CA LEU A 29 -4.07 4.91 10.08
C LEU A 29 -3.05 4.09 9.28
N MET A 30 -1.77 4.44 9.41
CA MET A 30 -0.73 3.91 8.52
C MET A 30 0.16 2.90 9.21
N GLN A 31 0.19 1.66 8.70
CA GLN A 31 1.19 0.70 9.14
C GLN A 31 2.54 1.19 8.65
N ALA A 32 3.52 1.24 9.55
CA ALA A 32 4.88 1.64 9.25
C ALA A 32 5.87 0.90 10.14
N ASN A 33 7.05 0.61 9.61
CA ASN A 33 8.21 0.23 10.39
C ASN A 33 9.24 1.36 10.28
N SER A 34 9.84 1.80 11.39
CA SER A 34 10.73 2.97 11.40
C SER A 34 12.17 2.64 10.99
N ALA A 35 12.48 1.43 10.55
CA ALA A 35 13.78 1.05 10.00
C ALA A 35 13.96 1.55 8.55
N TYR A 36 15.18 1.98 8.20
CA TYR A 36 15.54 2.49 6.87
C TYR A 36 16.84 1.82 6.37
N PRO A 37 16.77 0.87 5.42
CA PRO A 37 15.57 0.23 4.91
C PRO A 37 14.88 -0.66 5.96
N THR A 38 13.56 -0.81 5.87
CA THR A 38 12.85 -1.88 6.58
C THR A 38 13.12 -3.21 5.89
N PRO A 39 13.65 -4.23 6.59
CA PRO A 39 13.82 -5.55 5.99
C PRO A 39 12.46 -6.21 5.74
N GLN A 40 12.36 -7.03 4.70
CA GLN A 40 11.08 -7.61 4.25
C GLN A 40 10.32 -8.36 5.36
N HIS A 41 11.05 -9.07 6.23
CA HIS A 41 10.44 -9.84 7.33
C HIS A 41 9.83 -8.96 8.42
N ASP A 42 10.24 -7.70 8.55
CA ASP A 42 9.74 -6.76 9.56
C ASP A 42 8.71 -5.76 9.01
N CYS A 43 8.37 -5.83 7.72
CA CYS A 43 7.38 -4.93 7.11
C CYS A 43 5.99 -5.10 7.73
N HIS A 44 5.62 -6.36 8.02
CA HIS A 44 4.34 -6.74 8.60
C HIS A 44 3.11 -6.10 7.91
N VAL A 45 3.09 -6.09 6.57
CA VAL A 45 2.01 -5.49 5.76
C VAL A 45 0.62 -6.03 6.10
N ALA A 46 0.54 -7.23 6.69
CA ALA A 46 -0.72 -7.80 7.19
C ALA A 46 -1.43 -6.92 8.24
N VAL A 47 -0.72 -6.02 8.95
CA VAL A 47 -1.34 -5.05 9.86
C VAL A 47 -2.30 -4.10 9.12
N VAL A 48 -2.06 -3.81 7.84
CA VAL A 48 -3.00 -3.04 7.01
C VAL A 48 -4.36 -3.73 6.91
N ARG A 49 -4.39 -5.08 6.89
CA ARG A 49 -5.65 -5.84 6.90
C ARG A 49 -6.37 -5.71 8.23
N HIS A 50 -5.65 -5.72 9.35
CA HIS A 50 -6.22 -5.38 10.66
C HIS A 50 -6.83 -3.96 10.64
N TYR A 51 -6.16 -2.97 10.05
CA TYR A 51 -6.73 -1.62 9.92
C TYR A 51 -7.97 -1.58 9.03
N HIS A 52 -8.03 -2.42 7.98
CA HIS A 52 -9.23 -2.59 7.17
C HIS A 52 -10.39 -3.17 7.99
N GLU A 53 -10.16 -4.17 8.82
CA GLU A 53 -11.17 -4.73 9.71
C GLU A 53 -11.64 -3.69 10.76
N LEU A 54 -10.73 -2.86 11.27
CA LEU A 54 -11.08 -1.72 12.12
C LEU A 54 -11.97 -0.71 11.40
N SER A 55 -11.71 -0.40 10.12
CA SER A 55 -12.54 0.56 9.36
C SER A 55 -14.00 0.14 9.23
N LEU A 56 -14.31 -1.15 9.35
CA LEU A 56 -15.70 -1.65 9.35
C LEU A 56 -16.45 -1.26 10.64
N LYS A 57 -15.72 -1.05 11.74
CA LYS A 57 -16.26 -0.64 13.05
C LYS A 57 -16.12 0.86 13.30
N TYR A 58 -15.07 1.47 12.76
CA TYR A 58 -14.73 2.88 12.87
C TYR A 58 -14.75 3.52 11.49
N PRO A 59 -15.91 4.02 11.00
CA PRO A 59 -16.07 4.48 9.61
C PRO A 59 -15.15 5.63 9.19
N LYS A 60 -14.56 6.34 10.17
CA LYS A 60 -13.59 7.42 9.95
C LYS A 60 -12.17 6.91 9.70
N VAL A 61 -11.88 5.67 10.06
CA VAL A 61 -10.56 5.04 9.85
C VAL A 61 -10.44 4.63 8.40
N VAL A 62 -9.34 5.05 7.77
CA VAL A 62 -8.95 4.65 6.44
C VAL A 62 -7.62 3.88 6.56
N PRO A 63 -7.57 2.60 6.16
CA PRO A 63 -6.35 1.81 6.22
C PRO A 63 -5.30 2.38 5.27
N ALA A 64 -4.07 2.50 5.73
CA ALA A 64 -2.98 3.06 4.96
C ALA A 64 -1.64 2.38 5.26
N PHE A 65 -0.64 2.63 4.43
CA PHE A 65 0.70 2.05 4.57
C PHE A 65 1.77 3.09 4.27
N SER A 66 2.76 3.21 5.15
CA SER A 66 3.97 4.02 4.93
C SER A 66 5.16 3.09 4.69
N SER A 67 5.66 3.10 3.46
CA SER A 67 6.68 2.18 2.98
C SER A 67 8.10 2.74 3.17
N HIS A 68 8.92 2.00 3.92
CA HIS A 68 10.38 2.18 3.99
C HIS A 68 11.14 0.91 3.57
N ASP A 69 10.45 -0.04 2.95
CA ASP A 69 11.01 -1.25 2.33
C ASP A 69 11.51 -0.97 0.91
N PHE A 70 12.17 -1.94 0.27
CA PHE A 70 12.65 -1.78 -1.10
C PHE A 70 11.55 -2.00 -2.14
N GLY A 71 11.54 -1.15 -3.17
CA GLY A 71 10.68 -1.31 -4.34
C GLY A 71 9.19 -1.18 -4.05
N TRP A 72 8.37 -1.82 -4.89
CA TRP A 72 6.92 -1.72 -4.91
C TRP A 72 6.19 -2.86 -4.21
N PHE A 73 6.87 -3.96 -3.88
CA PHE A 73 6.20 -5.20 -3.48
C PHE A 73 5.39 -5.08 -2.19
N GLY A 74 5.95 -4.49 -1.12
CA GLY A 74 5.21 -4.25 0.11
C GLY A 74 4.00 -3.33 -0.08
N SER A 75 4.13 -2.34 -0.97
CA SER A 75 3.05 -1.41 -1.30
C SER A 75 1.92 -2.05 -2.11
N ALA A 76 2.24 -2.92 -3.07
CA ALA A 76 1.26 -3.72 -3.80
C ALA A 76 0.52 -4.69 -2.85
N LEU A 77 1.24 -5.32 -1.91
CA LEU A 77 0.62 -6.14 -0.87
C LEU A 77 -0.26 -5.33 0.07
N ALA A 78 0.11 -4.08 0.39
CA ALA A 78 -0.70 -3.20 1.21
C ALA A 78 -2.02 -2.82 0.52
N ALA A 79 -1.99 -2.55 -0.79
CA ALA A 79 -3.20 -2.37 -1.58
C ALA A 79 -4.11 -3.61 -1.50
N ALA A 80 -3.54 -4.81 -1.67
CA ALA A 80 -4.26 -6.07 -1.52
C ALA A 80 -4.76 -6.35 -0.09
N ALA A 81 -4.11 -5.78 0.93
CA ALA A 81 -4.51 -5.87 2.32
C ALA A 81 -5.67 -4.92 2.68
N GLY A 82 -6.01 -3.96 1.82
CA GLY A 82 -7.11 -3.02 2.02
C GLY A 82 -6.67 -1.58 2.21
N ALA A 83 -5.39 -1.25 2.02
CA ALA A 83 -4.94 0.13 2.02
C ALA A 83 -5.72 0.97 1.00
N ARG A 84 -5.94 2.23 1.35
CA ARG A 84 -6.50 3.27 0.47
C ARG A 84 -5.53 4.45 0.29
N MET A 85 -4.43 4.44 1.03
CA MET A 85 -3.32 5.38 0.91
C MET A 85 -2.00 4.62 1.08
N ILE A 86 -1.04 4.92 0.22
CA ILE A 86 0.31 4.39 0.26
C ILE A 86 1.27 5.58 0.20
N GLU A 87 2.20 5.65 1.13
CA GLU A 87 3.28 6.63 1.17
C GLU A 87 4.62 5.96 0.84
N LYS A 88 5.44 6.65 0.04
CA LYS A 88 6.78 6.22 -0.37
C LYS A 88 7.68 7.43 -0.53
N HIS A 89 8.91 7.35 -0.03
CA HIS A 89 9.91 8.38 -0.29
C HIS A 89 10.30 8.41 -1.77
N VAL A 90 10.53 9.62 -2.28
CA VAL A 90 11.00 9.87 -3.64
C VAL A 90 12.22 10.78 -3.61
N LYS A 91 13.07 10.68 -4.63
CA LYS A 91 14.25 11.53 -4.80
C LYS A 91 14.35 12.07 -6.22
N LEU A 92 15.15 13.11 -6.42
CA LEU A 92 15.38 13.71 -7.73
C LEU A 92 16.87 13.58 -8.10
N GLY A 93 17.21 12.48 -8.76
CA GLY A 93 18.59 12.16 -9.13
C GLY A 93 19.40 11.60 -7.96
N ASN A 94 20.71 11.44 -8.18
CA ASN A 94 21.61 10.81 -7.21
C ASN A 94 22.09 11.86 -6.18
N THR A 95 21.67 11.73 -4.93
CA THR A 95 22.20 12.52 -3.81
C THR A 95 22.96 11.60 -2.87
N GLU A 96 24.30 11.67 -2.87
CA GLU A 96 25.16 10.76 -2.08
C GLU A 96 25.02 10.87 -0.54
N TRP A 97 24.09 11.67 -0.02
CA TRP A 97 24.17 12.21 1.35
C TRP A 97 23.01 11.89 2.30
N ALA A 98 22.07 11.02 1.95
CA ALA A 98 20.90 10.76 2.80
C ALA A 98 20.67 9.27 3.13
N HIS A 99 20.53 8.95 4.42
CA HIS A 99 20.23 7.60 4.91
C HIS A 99 18.90 7.01 4.39
N PHE A 100 17.94 7.85 3.97
CA PHE A 100 16.68 7.45 3.35
C PHE A 100 16.78 7.23 1.83
N ASP A 101 17.92 7.59 1.21
CA ASP A 101 18.10 7.58 -0.24
C ASP A 101 18.14 6.17 -0.84
N ALA A 102 18.41 5.16 0.01
CA ALA A 102 18.51 3.76 -0.39
C ALA A 102 17.15 3.16 -0.84
N VAL A 103 16.04 3.66 -0.29
CA VAL A 103 14.68 3.15 -0.59
C VAL A 103 13.81 4.15 -1.33
N ALA A 104 14.30 5.38 -1.51
CA ALA A 104 13.59 6.42 -2.22
C ALA A 104 13.53 6.11 -3.73
N VAL A 105 12.36 6.32 -4.31
CA VAL A 105 12.15 6.11 -5.75
C VAL A 105 12.62 7.33 -6.54
N ASP A 106 13.52 7.14 -7.50
CA ASP A 106 14.10 8.24 -8.28
C ASP A 106 13.14 8.71 -9.38
N LEU A 107 12.67 9.96 -9.25
CA LEU A 107 11.76 10.63 -10.17
C LEU A 107 12.39 10.99 -11.52
N THR A 108 13.72 11.00 -11.62
CA THR A 108 14.44 11.24 -12.89
C THR A 108 14.49 9.99 -13.78
N THR A 109 14.08 8.84 -13.24
CA THR A 109 14.02 7.56 -13.94
C THR A 109 12.57 7.09 -14.09
N PRO A 110 12.29 6.07 -14.92
CA PRO A 110 10.98 5.44 -14.97
C PRO A 110 10.53 4.76 -13.67
N ALA A 111 11.38 4.67 -12.63
CA ALA A 111 11.12 3.89 -11.42
C ALA A 111 9.84 4.33 -10.68
N PHE A 112 9.51 5.63 -10.66
CA PHE A 112 8.27 6.09 -10.05
C PHE A 112 7.04 5.64 -10.84
N LYS A 113 7.12 5.72 -12.17
CA LYS A 113 6.06 5.20 -13.04
C LYS A 113 5.89 3.69 -12.83
N GLU A 114 7.00 2.94 -12.84
CA GLU A 114 6.98 1.48 -12.61
C GLU A 114 6.38 1.14 -11.23
N TYR A 115 6.76 1.87 -10.19
CA TYR A 115 6.23 1.69 -8.84
C TYR A 115 4.70 1.85 -8.82
N VAL A 116 4.18 2.92 -9.45
CA VAL A 116 2.74 3.15 -9.54
C VAL A 116 2.06 2.09 -10.41
N ASP A 117 2.63 1.78 -11.58
CA ASP A 117 2.09 0.76 -12.50
C ASP A 117 1.92 -0.57 -11.78
N LYS A 118 2.90 -0.99 -10.98
CA LYS A 118 2.87 -2.25 -10.22
C LYS A 118 1.78 -2.29 -9.15
N ILE A 119 1.52 -1.17 -8.49
CA ILE A 119 0.39 -1.06 -7.55
C ILE A 119 -0.95 -1.17 -8.32
N ARG A 120 -1.07 -0.49 -9.48
CA ARG A 120 -2.28 -0.57 -10.32
C ARG A 120 -2.50 -1.97 -10.89
N GLU A 121 -1.44 -2.66 -11.30
CA GLU A 121 -1.51 -4.08 -11.70
C GLU A 121 -2.08 -4.94 -10.56
N ALA A 122 -1.61 -4.73 -9.32
CA ALA A 122 -2.12 -5.46 -8.15
C ALA A 122 -3.60 -5.18 -7.88
N GLU A 123 -4.07 -3.94 -8.03
CA GLU A 123 -5.49 -3.59 -7.90
C GLU A 123 -6.37 -4.31 -8.94
N VAL A 124 -5.90 -4.40 -10.20
CA VAL A 124 -6.60 -5.12 -11.25
C VAL A 124 -6.70 -6.61 -10.94
N VAL A 125 -5.59 -7.21 -10.48
CA VAL A 125 -5.55 -8.65 -10.12
C VAL A 125 -6.41 -8.95 -8.89
N LEU A 126 -6.42 -8.05 -7.90
CA LEU A 126 -7.25 -8.20 -6.70
C LEU A 126 -8.75 -8.21 -7.05
N GLY A 127 -9.18 -7.30 -7.93
CA GLY A 127 -10.54 -7.26 -8.44
C GLY A 127 -11.60 -7.16 -7.33
N SER A 128 -12.61 -8.02 -7.39
CA SER A 128 -13.72 -8.04 -6.44
C SER A 128 -13.53 -9.13 -5.38
N ALA A 129 -13.95 -8.85 -4.14
CA ALA A 129 -14.09 -9.85 -3.08
C ALA A 129 -15.30 -10.79 -3.30
N GLU A 130 -16.22 -10.45 -4.21
CA GLU A 130 -17.37 -11.27 -4.56
C GLU A 130 -16.96 -12.40 -5.52
N LYS A 131 -17.11 -13.64 -5.08
CA LYS A 131 -16.87 -14.81 -5.94
C LYS A 131 -18.03 -15.00 -6.91
N LYS A 132 -17.74 -14.78 -8.19
CA LYS A 132 -18.65 -15.02 -9.30
C LYS A 132 -17.96 -15.78 -10.43
N VAL A 133 -18.76 -16.33 -11.34
CA VAL A 133 -18.27 -16.86 -12.62
C VAL A 133 -17.99 -15.67 -13.53
N ASN A 134 -16.78 -15.58 -14.05
CA ASN A 134 -16.37 -14.52 -14.95
C ASN A 134 -16.68 -14.88 -16.41
N GLU A 135 -16.87 -13.85 -17.25
CA GLU A 135 -17.09 -14.05 -18.70
C GLU A 135 -15.96 -14.83 -19.36
N SER A 136 -14.72 -14.63 -18.90
CA SER A 136 -13.54 -15.37 -19.37
C SER A 136 -13.62 -16.88 -19.13
N GLU A 137 -14.44 -17.34 -18.19
CA GLU A 137 -14.64 -18.77 -17.91
C GLU A 137 -15.56 -19.45 -18.94
N HIS A 138 -16.36 -18.67 -19.68
CA HIS A 138 -17.28 -19.19 -20.71
C HIS A 138 -16.59 -19.43 -22.06
N HIS A 139 -15.36 -18.95 -22.26
CA HIS A 139 -14.56 -19.18 -23.47
C HIS A 139 -13.23 -19.82 -23.11
N LYS A 140 -13.10 -21.14 -23.36
CA LYS A 140 -11.89 -21.91 -23.02
C LYS A 140 -10.60 -21.43 -23.69
N TYR A 141 -10.66 -20.65 -24.77
CA TYR A 141 -9.48 -20.20 -25.52
C TYR A 141 -9.69 -18.80 -26.12
N PHE A 142 -9.02 -17.78 -25.58
CA PHE A 142 -8.72 -16.57 -26.34
C PHE A 142 -7.67 -16.96 -27.40
N ARG A 143 -8.08 -17.11 -28.66
CA ARG A 143 -7.12 -17.07 -29.77
C ARG A 143 -6.82 -15.58 -30.02
N PRO A 144 -5.58 -15.10 -29.87
CA PRO A 144 -5.23 -13.80 -30.40
C PRO A 144 -5.60 -13.81 -31.89
N LYS A 145 -6.34 -12.80 -32.37
CA LYS A 145 -6.54 -12.64 -33.81
C LYS A 145 -5.15 -12.55 -34.42
N ALA A 146 -4.79 -13.52 -35.26
CA ALA A 146 -3.59 -13.42 -36.08
C ALA A 146 -3.69 -12.10 -36.85
N ASN A 147 -2.66 -11.26 -36.72
CA ASN A 147 -2.58 -10.02 -37.50
C ASN A 147 -2.81 -10.37 -38.96
N ALA A 148 -3.88 -9.84 -39.54
CA ALA A 148 -4.08 -9.88 -40.97
C ALA A 148 -2.92 -9.11 -41.60
N SER A 149 -2.16 -9.83 -42.42
CA SER A 149 -1.05 -9.35 -43.25
C SER A 149 -1.46 -8.20 -44.16
#